data_AF-A0A031J197-F1
#
_entry.id   AF-A0A031J197-F1
#
_cell.length_a   1.000
_cell.length_b   1.000
_cell.length_c   1.000
_cell.angle_alpha   90.00
_cell.angle_beta   90.00
_cell.angle_gamma   90.00
#
_symmetry.space_group_name_H-M   'P 1'
#
loop_
_entity.id
_entity.type
_entity.pdbx_description
1 polymer ?
#
loop_
_entity_poly.entity_id
_entity_poly.type
_entity_poly.pdbx_seq_one_letter_code
_entity_poly.pdbx_strand_id
1 'polypeptide(L)'
;MISVRFAGPCLMLVVVSACGSGGPSLSGSASESSGSSSGLSSLWEKVRALGFETGKTYEMPAAGIMADAFLTDIAARGMPLDALARILLSPGEQGRPRFDVAVEAHVVPTRAEIAETGIDKMRSITPLDPDHIVYAAPIALAMQPRKGWEVQAIDDRRVDPQFDTPFFRAHRRPSTYDEELHIRYMEMLAISAIYTNTVFALIDEELGSSRLSDPEAARRQVLITFQAIPMDTLKAALTEAANEVVGGRFSTDLTGSGNIHFTHIPAGDFVADPRGLTWTRAGGVWFGDGRINGQTVNLRLASTSSVSQRQAQTGTQGTNADAKVEGGASVGPVQ
;
A
#
# COMPACT_ATOMS: atom_id res chain seq x y z
N MET A 1 -37.06 -20.91 27.43
CA MET A 1 -35.97 -20.19 28.12
C MET A 1 -34.66 -20.80 27.65
N ILE A 2 -34.00 -20.18 26.68
CA ILE A 2 -32.71 -20.63 26.15
C ILE A 2 -31.69 -19.57 26.54
N SER A 3 -30.77 -19.97 27.41
CA SER A 3 -29.64 -19.18 27.89
C SER A 3 -28.57 -19.22 26.81
N VAL A 4 -28.20 -18.06 26.25
CA VAL A 4 -27.07 -17.93 25.34
C VAL A 4 -25.89 -17.40 26.16
N ARG A 5 -24.92 -18.27 26.43
CA ARG A 5 -23.61 -17.91 26.97
C ARG A 5 -22.77 -17.34 25.82
N PHE A 6 -22.25 -16.13 25.97
CA PHE A 6 -21.20 -15.59 25.11
C PHE A 6 -19.89 -16.32 25.42
N ALA A 7 -19.39 -17.07 24.43
CA ALA A 7 -17.99 -17.47 24.36
C ALA A 7 -17.27 -16.43 23.50
N GLY A 8 -16.27 -15.74 24.06
CA GLY A 8 -15.39 -14.87 23.29
C GLY A 8 -14.38 -15.69 22.46
N PRO A 9 -13.77 -15.11 21.41
CA PRO A 9 -12.49 -15.56 20.87
C PRO A 9 -11.38 -14.69 21.50
N CYS A 10 -10.32 -15.14 22.17
CA CYS A 10 -9.38 -16.26 21.93
C CYS A 10 -8.71 -16.24 20.55
N LEU A 11 -7.50 -15.66 20.55
CA LEU A 11 -6.23 -16.23 20.06
C LEU A 11 -6.13 -16.60 18.57
N MET A 12 -5.26 -15.89 17.82
CA MET A 12 -4.54 -16.45 16.67
C MET A 12 -3.17 -15.78 16.53
N LEU A 13 -2.21 -16.36 17.26
CA LEU A 13 -0.78 -16.24 17.02
C LEU A 13 -0.36 -17.63 16.56
N VAL A 14 -0.02 -17.82 15.28
CA VAL A 14 0.61 -19.05 14.80
C VAL A 14 1.79 -18.70 13.90
N VAL A 15 2.98 -18.86 14.47
CA VAL A 15 4.23 -19.12 13.78
C VAL A 15 4.43 -20.63 13.78
N VAL A 16 4.81 -21.25 12.66
CA VAL A 16 5.94 -22.21 12.49
C VAL A 16 5.94 -22.81 11.08
N SER A 17 7.15 -22.81 10.51
CA SER A 17 7.70 -23.41 9.27
C SER A 17 7.40 -24.91 9.02
N ALA A 18 7.36 -25.31 7.75
CA ALA A 18 8.01 -26.54 7.26
C ALA A 18 8.07 -26.60 5.71
N CYS A 19 9.18 -27.15 5.21
CA CYS A 19 9.54 -27.37 3.81
C CYS A 19 8.68 -28.43 3.10
N GLY A 20 8.58 -28.33 1.77
CA GLY A 20 8.08 -29.40 0.90
C GLY A 20 8.41 -29.14 -0.56
N SER A 21 9.26 -29.98 -1.14
CA SER A 21 9.81 -29.94 -2.49
C SER A 21 8.85 -30.47 -3.56
N GLY A 22 8.91 -29.92 -4.78
CA GLY A 22 8.24 -30.47 -5.96
C GLY A 22 8.48 -29.65 -7.23
N GLY A 23 9.53 -30.01 -7.98
CA GLY A 23 9.77 -29.56 -9.36
C GLY A 23 8.97 -30.38 -10.40
N PRO A 24 9.20 -30.18 -11.71
CA PRO A 24 8.25 -29.50 -12.60
C PRO A 24 7.59 -30.43 -13.63
N SER A 25 6.50 -29.97 -14.27
CA SER A 25 6.21 -30.36 -15.67
C SER A 25 5.38 -29.30 -16.41
N LEU A 26 5.89 -28.93 -17.58
CA LEU A 26 5.26 -28.10 -18.61
C LEU A 26 4.44 -28.99 -19.56
N SER A 27 3.24 -28.56 -19.92
CA SER A 27 2.62 -28.88 -21.23
C SER A 27 1.46 -27.92 -21.47
N GLY A 28 1.58 -27.13 -22.54
CA GLY A 28 0.70 -26.00 -22.85
C GLY A 28 -0.65 -26.38 -23.46
N SER A 29 -1.60 -25.48 -23.28
CA SER A 29 -2.65 -25.18 -24.25
C SER A 29 -3.00 -23.72 -24.07
N ALA A 30 -2.77 -22.93 -25.12
CA ALA A 30 -3.08 -21.52 -25.16
C ALA A 30 -4.60 -21.34 -25.03
N SER A 31 -5.01 -20.69 -23.96
CA SER A 31 -6.33 -20.09 -23.83
C SER A 31 -6.11 -18.78 -23.11
N GLU A 32 -6.49 -17.70 -23.78
CA GLU A 32 -6.36 -16.33 -23.34
C GLU A 32 -7.20 -16.12 -22.07
N SER A 33 -6.65 -16.49 -20.92
CA SER A 33 -7.11 -16.01 -19.62
C SER A 33 -6.31 -14.77 -19.30
N SER A 34 -6.98 -13.62 -19.26
CA SER A 34 -6.49 -12.36 -18.72
C SER A 34 -6.14 -12.55 -17.24
N GLY A 35 -4.93 -13.05 -17.01
CA GLY A 35 -4.32 -13.21 -15.71
C GLY A 35 -4.07 -11.84 -15.10
N SER A 36 -4.86 -11.50 -14.09
CA SER A 36 -4.66 -10.38 -13.17
C SER A 36 -3.47 -10.60 -12.23
N SER A 37 -2.32 -10.96 -12.78
CA SER A 37 -1.04 -10.66 -12.18
C SER A 37 -0.46 -9.52 -12.98
N SER A 38 0.19 -8.56 -12.33
CA SER A 38 1.22 -7.72 -12.96
C SER A 38 0.79 -6.32 -13.43
N GLY A 39 0.49 -5.45 -12.46
CA GLY A 39 0.70 -4.01 -12.59
C GLY A 39 1.94 -3.56 -11.80
N LEU A 40 1.89 -3.72 -10.48
CA LEU A 40 3.03 -3.42 -9.60
C LEU A 40 4.07 -4.54 -9.62
N SER A 41 3.64 -5.80 -9.65
CA SER A 41 4.55 -6.95 -9.79
C SER A 41 5.18 -7.07 -11.18
N SER A 42 4.53 -6.63 -12.29
CA SER A 42 5.20 -6.59 -13.61
C SER A 42 6.22 -5.48 -13.69
N LEU A 43 5.97 -4.32 -13.08
CA LEU A 43 6.92 -3.22 -13.04
C LEU A 43 8.16 -3.66 -12.25
N TRP A 44 7.95 -4.38 -11.14
CA TRP A 44 9.02 -4.94 -10.33
C TRP A 44 9.75 -6.12 -10.95
N GLU A 45 9.04 -7.06 -11.59
CA GLU A 45 9.68 -8.14 -12.36
C GLU A 45 10.44 -7.58 -13.54
N LYS A 46 9.94 -6.52 -14.19
CA LYS A 46 10.70 -5.77 -15.21
C LYS A 46 11.92 -5.09 -14.60
N VAL A 47 11.85 -4.51 -13.40
CA VAL A 47 13.00 -3.89 -12.71
C VAL A 47 14.02 -4.92 -12.24
N ARG A 48 13.59 -6.08 -11.74
CA ARG A 48 14.47 -7.23 -11.42
C ARG A 48 15.08 -7.83 -12.69
N ALA A 49 14.30 -7.97 -13.75
CA ALA A 49 14.74 -8.48 -15.05
C ALA A 49 15.64 -7.49 -15.81
N LEU A 50 15.51 -6.19 -15.54
CA LEU A 50 16.40 -5.13 -16.04
C LEU A 50 17.82 -5.24 -15.47
N GLY A 51 18.06 -6.18 -14.53
CA GLY A 51 19.38 -6.56 -14.06
C GLY A 51 20.23 -5.35 -13.72
N PHE A 52 19.95 -4.70 -12.58
CA PHE A 52 20.62 -3.47 -12.11
C PHE A 52 22.10 -3.44 -12.50
N GLU A 53 22.38 -2.79 -13.62
CA GLU A 53 23.73 -2.70 -14.16
C GLU A 53 24.55 -1.87 -13.18
N THR A 54 25.68 -2.44 -12.78
CA THR A 54 26.60 -1.84 -11.84
C THR A 54 26.99 -0.43 -12.30
N GLY A 55 26.73 0.58 -11.46
CA GLY A 55 27.09 1.97 -11.75
C GLY A 55 26.02 2.83 -12.45
N LYS A 56 24.85 2.29 -12.81
CA LYS A 56 23.76 3.07 -13.40
C LYS A 56 22.79 3.63 -12.34
N THR A 57 22.20 4.79 -12.68
CA THR A 57 21.09 5.41 -11.93
C THR A 57 19.79 5.11 -12.68
N TYR A 58 18.76 4.68 -11.95
CA TYR A 58 17.44 4.37 -12.49
C TYR A 58 16.42 5.36 -11.93
N GLU A 59 15.55 5.91 -12.78
CA GLU A 59 14.40 6.71 -12.36
C GLU A 59 13.16 5.80 -12.30
N MET A 60 12.48 5.79 -11.14
CA MET A 60 11.32 4.95 -10.90
C MET A 60 10.17 5.78 -10.33
N PRO A 61 8.90 5.47 -10.69
CA PRO A 61 7.74 6.17 -10.12
C PRO A 61 7.72 6.04 -8.59
N ALA A 62 7.74 7.19 -7.90
CA ALA A 62 7.81 7.27 -6.44
C ALA A 62 6.63 6.55 -5.77
N ALA A 63 5.42 6.79 -6.27
CA ALA A 63 4.20 6.16 -5.77
C ALA A 63 4.27 4.62 -5.80
N GLY A 64 4.95 4.03 -6.80
CA GLY A 64 5.12 2.57 -6.88
C GLY A 64 6.07 2.01 -5.83
N ILE A 65 7.19 2.69 -5.57
CA ILE A 65 8.14 2.29 -4.52
C ILE A 65 7.53 2.48 -3.14
N MET A 66 6.82 3.59 -2.93
CA MET A 66 6.14 3.87 -1.67
C MET A 66 5.05 2.83 -1.40
N ALA A 67 4.20 2.54 -2.39
CA ALA A 67 3.18 1.49 -2.29
C ALA A 67 3.79 0.13 -1.92
N ASP A 68 4.88 -0.26 -2.61
CA ASP A 68 5.57 -1.53 -2.35
C ASP A 68 6.15 -1.60 -0.93
N ALA A 69 6.66 -0.49 -0.40
CA ALA A 69 7.15 -0.42 0.99
C ALA A 69 6.04 -0.76 1.99
N PHE A 70 4.87 -0.11 1.90
CA PHE A 70 3.75 -0.35 2.81
C PHE A 70 3.11 -1.73 2.64
N LEU A 71 2.91 -2.18 1.39
CA LEU A 71 2.30 -3.49 1.13
C LEU A 71 3.21 -4.64 1.58
N THR A 72 4.52 -4.53 1.33
CA THR A 72 5.51 -5.51 1.80
C THR A 72 5.56 -5.53 3.32
N ASP A 73 5.52 -4.37 3.98
CA ASP A 73 5.55 -4.26 5.42
C ASP A 73 4.31 -4.88 6.09
N ILE A 74 3.12 -4.73 5.50
CA ILE A 74 1.90 -5.40 5.99
C ILE A 74 1.95 -6.92 5.76
N ALA A 75 2.42 -7.36 4.59
CA ALA A 75 2.59 -8.78 4.32
C ALA A 75 3.60 -9.42 5.28
N ALA A 76 4.70 -8.72 5.62
CA ALA A 76 5.69 -9.18 6.60
C ALA A 76 5.11 -9.30 8.02
N ARG A 77 4.12 -8.47 8.36
CA ARG A 77 3.34 -8.55 9.60
C ARG A 77 2.32 -9.71 9.62
N GLY A 78 2.19 -10.47 8.52
CA GLY A 78 1.29 -11.61 8.42
C GLY A 78 -0.19 -11.24 8.30
N MET A 79 -0.50 -9.97 8.04
CA MET A 79 -1.87 -9.48 7.91
C MET A 79 -2.33 -9.57 6.45
N PRO A 80 -3.44 -10.28 6.15
CA PRO A 80 -3.98 -10.29 4.81
C PRO A 80 -4.61 -8.92 4.49
N LEU A 81 -4.38 -8.41 3.29
CA LEU A 81 -4.77 -7.04 2.90
C LEU A 81 -6.29 -6.82 2.99
N ASP A 82 -7.10 -7.85 2.72
CA ASP A 82 -8.56 -7.79 2.79
C ASP A 82 -9.10 -7.77 4.23
N ALA A 83 -8.28 -8.10 5.25
CA ALA A 83 -8.70 -8.01 6.64
C ALA A 83 -8.83 -6.56 7.12
N LEU A 84 -8.01 -5.63 6.60
CA LEU A 84 -8.02 -4.24 7.04
C LEU A 84 -9.40 -3.59 6.89
N ALA A 85 -10.00 -3.73 5.71
CA ALA A 85 -11.33 -3.21 5.44
C ALA A 85 -12.39 -3.80 6.37
N ARG A 86 -12.34 -5.12 6.61
CA ARG A 86 -13.29 -5.81 7.50
C ARG A 86 -13.13 -5.37 8.94
N ILE A 87 -11.91 -5.22 9.42
CA ILE A 87 -11.61 -4.77 10.79
C ILE A 87 -12.13 -3.35 10.97
N LEU A 88 -11.77 -2.42 10.09
CA LEU A 88 -12.09 -1.00 10.22
C LEU A 88 -13.57 -0.67 9.97
N LEU A 89 -14.28 -1.53 9.26
CA LEU A 89 -15.72 -1.38 9.03
C LEU A 89 -16.58 -2.23 9.98
N SER A 90 -15.97 -3.00 10.89
CA SER A 90 -16.73 -3.81 11.84
C SER A 90 -17.63 -2.91 12.71
N PRO A 91 -18.90 -3.28 12.92
CA PRO A 91 -19.80 -2.49 13.75
C PRO A 91 -19.34 -2.53 15.22
N GLY A 92 -19.28 -1.36 15.85
CA GLY A 92 -19.10 -1.22 17.30
C GLY A 92 -20.45 -1.10 18.03
N GLU A 93 -20.40 -0.81 19.34
CA GLU A 93 -21.61 -0.64 20.17
C GLU A 93 -22.54 0.49 19.69
N GLN A 94 -21.97 1.53 19.08
CA GLN A 94 -22.69 2.70 18.56
C GLN A 94 -22.95 2.61 17.04
N GLY A 95 -22.78 1.44 16.44
CA GLY A 95 -22.85 1.24 14.99
C GLY A 95 -21.48 1.31 14.31
N ARG A 96 -21.45 1.53 13.00
CA ARG A 96 -20.20 1.62 12.23
C ARG A 96 -19.58 3.01 12.39
N PRO A 97 -18.40 3.15 13.03
CA PRO A 97 -17.76 4.45 13.19
C PRO A 97 -17.33 5.03 11.84
N ARG A 98 -17.13 6.36 11.81
CA ARG A 98 -16.44 7.02 10.70
C ARG A 98 -15.00 6.47 10.59
N PHE A 99 -14.46 6.40 9.38
CA PHE A 99 -13.21 5.69 9.11
C PHE A 99 -12.00 6.21 9.91
N ASP A 100 -11.82 7.52 10.02
CA ASP A 100 -10.76 8.15 10.82
C ASP A 100 -10.88 7.81 12.31
N VAL A 101 -12.11 7.77 12.84
CA VAL A 101 -12.40 7.36 14.22
C VAL A 101 -12.11 5.87 14.41
N ALA A 102 -12.45 5.04 13.42
CA ALA A 102 -12.15 3.61 13.43
C ALA A 102 -10.64 3.36 13.52
N VAL A 103 -9.85 4.06 12.69
CA VAL A 103 -8.38 3.98 12.69
C VAL A 103 -7.84 4.37 14.07
N GLU A 104 -8.22 5.53 14.61
CA GLU A 104 -7.73 6.00 15.91
C GLU A 104 -8.09 5.04 17.06
N ALA A 105 -9.26 4.41 17.01
CA ALA A 105 -9.69 3.43 18.02
C ALA A 105 -8.76 2.20 18.10
N HIS A 106 -7.97 1.92 17.06
CA HIS A 106 -7.02 0.80 17.05
C HIS A 106 -5.66 1.12 17.65
N VAL A 107 -5.34 2.38 18.00
CA VAL A 107 -4.03 2.75 18.58
C VAL A 107 -3.79 2.04 19.91
N VAL A 108 -4.73 2.14 20.86
CA VAL A 108 -4.58 1.54 22.20
C VAL A 108 -4.53 0.00 22.14
N PRO A 109 -5.44 -0.69 21.42
CA PRO A 109 -5.35 -2.14 21.23
C PRO A 109 -4.01 -2.59 20.62
N THR A 110 -3.53 -1.89 19.60
CA THR A 110 -2.27 -2.22 18.91
C THR A 110 -1.08 -2.10 19.86
N ARG A 111 -1.03 -1.03 20.68
CA ARG A 111 -0.02 -0.89 21.72
C ARG A 111 -0.03 -2.05 22.71
N ALA A 112 -1.20 -2.47 23.18
CA ALA A 112 -1.33 -3.56 24.13
C ALA A 112 -0.84 -4.89 23.54
N GLU A 113 -1.25 -5.22 22.31
CA GLU A 113 -0.83 -6.44 21.61
C GLU A 113 0.70 -6.49 21.40
N ILE A 114 1.29 -5.35 21.03
CA ILE A 114 2.75 -5.26 20.85
C ILE A 114 3.48 -5.35 22.18
N ALA A 115 2.93 -4.79 23.26
CA ALA A 115 3.51 -4.92 24.60
C ALA A 115 3.54 -6.38 25.06
N GLU A 116 2.51 -7.17 24.74
CA GLU A 116 2.46 -8.61 25.02
C GLU A 116 3.43 -9.42 24.16
N THR A 117 3.59 -9.07 22.88
CA THR A 117 4.41 -9.80 21.91
C THR A 117 5.91 -9.42 21.97
N GLY A 118 6.22 -8.21 22.43
CA GLY A 118 7.55 -7.64 22.55
C GLY A 118 7.91 -6.66 21.42
N ILE A 119 8.31 -5.43 21.79
CA ILE A 119 8.69 -4.36 20.85
C ILE A 119 9.87 -4.76 19.95
N ASP A 120 10.86 -5.48 20.48
CA ASP A 120 12.06 -5.88 19.72
C ASP A 120 11.73 -6.89 18.62
N LYS A 121 10.78 -7.79 18.88
CA LYS A 121 10.28 -8.74 17.88
C LYS A 121 9.58 -7.99 16.76
N MET A 122 8.77 -7.00 17.08
CA MET A 122 8.08 -6.18 16.07
C MET A 122 9.07 -5.32 15.26
N ARG A 123 10.07 -4.71 15.90
CA ARG A 123 11.15 -3.96 15.22
C ARG A 123 12.00 -4.80 14.26
N SER A 124 12.02 -6.12 14.43
CA SER A 124 12.68 -7.03 13.48
C SER A 124 11.88 -7.23 12.18
N ILE A 125 10.59 -6.93 12.20
CA ILE A 125 9.65 -7.11 11.09
C ILE A 125 9.41 -5.78 10.37
N THR A 126 9.17 -4.72 11.13
CA THR A 126 8.82 -3.39 10.63
C THR A 126 9.61 -2.31 11.39
N PRO A 127 10.05 -1.22 10.73
CA PRO A 127 10.65 -0.09 11.42
C PRO A 127 9.60 0.79 12.13
N LEU A 128 8.31 0.55 11.91
CA LEU A 128 7.23 1.36 12.44
C LEU A 128 6.96 1.05 13.90
N ASP A 129 6.69 2.08 14.71
CA ASP A 129 6.23 1.91 16.08
C ASP A 129 4.73 1.57 16.14
N PRO A 130 4.19 1.21 17.32
CA PRO A 130 2.78 0.83 17.46
C PRO A 130 1.77 1.87 16.96
N ASP A 131 2.13 3.15 17.04
CA ASP A 131 1.24 4.24 16.68
C ASP A 131 1.22 4.41 15.17
N HIS A 132 2.40 4.46 14.55
CA HIS A 132 2.54 4.63 13.10
C HIS A 132 1.99 3.44 12.32
N ILE A 133 2.06 2.23 12.88
CA ILE A 133 1.47 1.02 12.30
C ILE A 133 -0.02 1.21 11.97
N VAL A 134 -0.76 1.86 12.86
CA VAL A 134 -2.20 2.08 12.70
C VAL A 134 -2.49 3.07 11.57
N TYR A 135 -1.67 4.12 11.47
CA TYR A 135 -1.77 5.13 10.42
C TYR A 135 -1.24 4.67 9.06
N ALA A 136 -0.53 3.55 8.99
CA ALA A 136 -0.18 2.90 7.73
C ALA A 136 -1.37 2.15 7.09
N ALA A 137 -2.43 1.83 7.85
CA ALA A 137 -3.57 1.05 7.35
C ALA A 137 -4.32 1.74 6.19
N PRO A 138 -4.66 3.04 6.25
CA PRO A 138 -5.26 3.74 5.12
C PRO A 138 -4.39 3.72 3.85
N ILE A 139 -3.05 3.74 3.99
CA ILE A 139 -2.13 3.69 2.86
C ILE A 139 -2.22 2.34 2.15
N ALA A 140 -2.20 1.25 2.92
CA ALA A 140 -2.37 -0.06 2.36
C ALA A 140 -3.75 -0.26 1.75
N LEU A 141 -4.80 0.29 2.37
CA LEU A 141 -6.13 0.32 1.77
C LEU A 141 -6.09 1.08 0.44
N ALA A 142 -5.42 2.22 0.32
CA ALA A 142 -5.36 2.91 -0.96
C ALA A 142 -4.60 2.12 -2.04
N MET A 143 -3.54 1.40 -1.66
CA MET A 143 -2.62 0.74 -2.60
C MET A 143 -2.97 -0.72 -2.91
N GLN A 144 -3.84 -1.34 -2.13
CA GLN A 144 -4.24 -2.72 -2.35
C GLN A 144 -4.94 -2.90 -3.72
N PRO A 145 -4.49 -3.86 -4.54
CA PRO A 145 -5.20 -4.30 -5.74
C PRO A 145 -6.63 -4.74 -5.43
N ARG A 146 -7.61 -4.26 -6.20
CA ARG A 146 -9.00 -4.66 -6.04
C ARG A 146 -9.65 -5.07 -7.34
N LYS A 147 -10.60 -5.99 -7.22
CA LYS A 147 -11.48 -6.42 -8.31
C LYS A 147 -12.88 -6.61 -7.73
N GLY A 148 -13.77 -5.71 -8.08
CA GLY A 148 -15.13 -5.68 -7.57
C GLY A 148 -15.22 -5.26 -6.11
N TRP A 149 -16.46 -5.14 -5.63
CA TRP A 149 -16.75 -4.68 -4.27
C TRP A 149 -16.53 -5.79 -3.24
N GLU A 150 -15.82 -5.49 -2.15
CA GLU A 150 -15.65 -6.40 -1.00
C GLU A 150 -16.90 -6.44 -0.11
N VAL A 151 -17.72 -5.40 -0.18
CA VAL A 151 -19.07 -5.35 0.39
C VAL A 151 -20.07 -5.58 -0.71
N GLN A 152 -21.22 -6.17 -0.38
CA GLN A 152 -22.24 -6.42 -1.39
C GLN A 152 -22.79 -5.09 -1.92
N ALA A 153 -22.52 -4.79 -3.18
CA ALA A 153 -22.89 -3.51 -3.81
C ALA A 153 -24.16 -3.61 -4.68
N ILE A 154 -24.64 -4.83 -4.93
CA ILE A 154 -25.85 -5.03 -5.73
C ILE A 154 -27.05 -4.85 -4.81
N ASP A 155 -27.73 -3.72 -4.97
CA ASP A 155 -29.06 -3.50 -4.41
C ASP A 155 -30.09 -4.28 -5.25
N ASP A 156 -30.30 -5.55 -4.91
CA ASP A 156 -31.32 -6.43 -5.49
C ASP A 156 -32.75 -6.12 -5.00
N ARG A 157 -32.94 -5.07 -4.18
CA ARG A 157 -34.28 -4.58 -3.83
C ARG A 157 -34.98 -3.99 -5.06
N ARG A 158 -34.22 -3.40 -6.01
CA ARG A 158 -34.75 -2.76 -7.22
C ARG A 158 -34.66 -3.72 -8.41
N VAL A 159 -35.75 -4.43 -8.66
CA VAL A 159 -35.95 -5.18 -9.90
C VAL A 159 -36.81 -4.35 -10.82
N ASP A 160 -36.45 -4.33 -12.11
CA ASP A 160 -37.26 -3.69 -13.13
C ASP A 160 -38.73 -4.18 -13.02
N PRO A 161 -39.72 -3.28 -12.95
CA PRO A 161 -41.13 -3.65 -12.82
C PRO A 161 -41.59 -4.69 -13.84
N GLN A 162 -40.98 -4.74 -15.03
CA GLN A 162 -41.32 -5.73 -16.06
C GLN A 162 -40.93 -7.17 -15.68
N PHE A 163 -39.96 -7.35 -14.78
CA PHE A 163 -39.49 -8.65 -14.29
C PHE A 163 -39.98 -8.98 -12.86
N ASP A 164 -40.70 -8.07 -12.20
CA ASP A 164 -41.20 -8.23 -10.81
C ASP A 164 -42.51 -9.05 -10.71
N THR A 165 -42.51 -10.25 -11.27
CA THR A 165 -43.67 -11.15 -11.27
C THR A 165 -43.97 -11.72 -9.87
N PRO A 166 -45.20 -12.19 -9.59
CA PRO A 166 -45.52 -12.87 -8.33
C PRO A 166 -44.60 -14.07 -8.03
N PHE A 167 -44.17 -14.79 -9.08
CA PHE A 167 -43.23 -15.90 -8.96
C PHE A 167 -41.86 -15.41 -8.47
N PHE A 168 -41.30 -14.35 -9.08
CA PHE A 168 -40.02 -13.79 -8.65
C PHE A 168 -40.10 -13.22 -7.24
N ARG A 169 -41.19 -12.55 -6.87
CA ARG A 169 -41.38 -12.04 -5.50
C ARG A 169 -41.41 -13.14 -4.44
N ALA A 170 -42.07 -14.27 -4.72
CA ALA A 170 -42.16 -15.39 -3.79
C ALA A 170 -40.84 -16.16 -3.62
N HIS A 171 -39.92 -16.09 -4.60
CA HIS A 171 -38.65 -16.82 -4.58
C HIS A 171 -37.41 -15.90 -4.48
N ARG A 172 -37.61 -14.58 -4.33
CA ARG A 172 -36.52 -13.63 -4.14
C ARG A 172 -35.90 -13.88 -2.76
N ARG A 173 -34.59 -14.10 -2.73
CA ARG A 173 -33.85 -14.13 -1.46
C ARG A 173 -33.92 -12.73 -0.83
N PRO A 174 -34.02 -12.61 0.50
CA PRO A 174 -33.92 -11.31 1.15
C PRO A 174 -32.64 -10.61 0.71
N SER A 175 -32.75 -9.32 0.38
CA SER A 175 -31.58 -8.51 0.07
C SER A 175 -30.62 -8.55 1.26
N THR A 176 -29.37 -8.87 0.99
CA THR A 176 -28.27 -8.76 1.95
C THR A 176 -27.49 -7.46 1.76
N TYR A 177 -27.99 -6.55 0.90
CA TYR A 177 -27.44 -5.22 0.70
C TYR A 177 -27.62 -4.36 1.96
N ASP A 178 -26.50 -3.86 2.47
CA ASP A 178 -26.43 -2.91 3.58
C ASP A 178 -25.97 -1.56 3.00
N GLU A 179 -26.92 -0.63 2.84
CA GLU A 179 -26.69 0.69 2.25
C GLU A 179 -25.70 1.52 3.06
N GLU A 180 -25.77 1.43 4.40
CA GLU A 180 -24.85 2.13 5.28
C GLU A 180 -23.44 1.56 5.12
N LEU A 181 -23.29 0.23 5.16
CA LEU A 181 -21.99 -0.42 4.92
C LEU A 181 -21.42 -0.04 3.55
N HIS A 182 -22.23 -0.03 2.50
CA HIS A 182 -21.78 0.32 1.16
C HIS A 182 -21.25 1.75 1.10
N ILE A 183 -21.98 2.71 1.71
CA ILE A 183 -21.52 4.10 1.81
C ILE A 183 -20.26 4.21 2.65
N ARG A 184 -20.19 3.56 3.83
CA ARG A 184 -19.00 3.56 4.69
C ARG A 184 -17.77 2.98 3.99
N TYR A 185 -17.96 1.95 3.16
CA TYR A 185 -16.89 1.38 2.37
C TYR A 185 -16.39 2.37 1.30
N MET A 186 -17.28 3.07 0.59
CA MET A 186 -16.87 4.12 -0.35
C MET A 186 -16.17 5.29 0.34
N GLU A 187 -16.68 5.72 1.50
CA GLU A 187 -16.03 6.75 2.32
C GLU A 187 -14.62 6.32 2.72
N MET A 188 -14.46 5.10 3.24
CA MET A 188 -13.15 4.55 3.59
C MET A 188 -12.18 4.59 2.41
N LEU A 189 -12.60 4.16 1.21
CA LEU A 189 -11.74 4.18 0.03
C LEU A 189 -11.37 5.62 -0.37
N ALA A 190 -12.33 6.53 -0.42
CA ALA A 190 -12.09 7.93 -0.77
C ALA A 190 -11.12 8.60 0.21
N ILE A 191 -11.37 8.44 1.52
CA ILE A 191 -10.52 8.99 2.59
C ILE A 191 -9.11 8.39 2.50
N SER A 192 -9.00 7.09 2.28
CA SER A 192 -7.71 6.41 2.12
C SER A 192 -6.91 6.99 0.96
N ALA A 193 -7.54 7.23 -0.20
CA ALA A 193 -6.85 7.82 -1.35
C ALA A 193 -6.37 9.25 -1.08
N ILE A 194 -7.23 10.11 -0.51
CA ILE A 194 -6.89 11.51 -0.18
C ILE A 194 -5.76 11.56 0.86
N TYR A 195 -5.91 10.79 1.95
CA TYR A 195 -4.90 10.68 3.00
C TYR A 195 -3.55 10.21 2.47
N THR A 196 -3.56 9.14 1.66
CA THR A 196 -2.33 8.56 1.10
C THR A 196 -1.63 9.54 0.18
N ASN A 197 -2.39 10.29 -0.62
CA ASN A 197 -1.84 11.34 -1.46
C ASN A 197 -1.11 12.42 -0.63
N THR A 198 -1.70 12.86 0.49
CA THR A 198 -1.07 13.80 1.43
C THR A 198 0.19 13.22 2.07
N VAL A 199 0.13 12.00 2.58
CA VAL A 199 1.30 11.35 3.21
C VAL A 199 2.42 11.11 2.20
N PHE A 200 2.10 10.66 0.98
CA PHE A 200 3.11 10.45 -0.05
C PHE A 200 3.77 11.76 -0.46
N ALA A 201 3.05 12.88 -0.47
CA ALA A 201 3.64 14.19 -0.69
C ALA A 201 4.62 14.58 0.43
N LEU A 202 4.28 14.31 1.70
CA LEU A 202 5.17 14.56 2.84
C LEU A 202 6.43 13.68 2.78
N ILE A 203 6.28 12.40 2.42
CA ILE A 203 7.42 11.49 2.24
C ILE A 203 8.29 11.96 1.06
N ASP A 204 7.68 12.35 -0.05
CA ASP A 204 8.40 12.85 -1.22
C ASP A 204 9.18 14.14 -0.92
N GLU A 205 8.58 15.07 -0.17
CA GLU A 205 9.25 16.32 0.24
C GLU A 205 10.52 16.03 1.06
N GLU A 206 10.44 15.08 1.98
CA GLU A 206 11.57 14.70 2.84
C GLU A 206 12.63 13.87 2.10
N LEU A 207 12.23 12.96 1.21
CA LEU A 207 13.17 12.20 0.37
C LEU A 207 13.84 13.11 -0.67
N GLY A 208 13.08 14.07 -1.21
CA GLY A 208 13.50 15.04 -2.21
C GLY A 208 14.17 14.38 -3.43
N SER A 209 15.24 15.02 -3.92
CA SER A 209 16.05 14.50 -5.03
C SER A 209 17.10 13.47 -4.60
N SER A 210 17.03 12.98 -3.36
CA SER A 210 18.03 12.07 -2.80
C SER A 210 18.10 10.80 -3.64
N ARG A 211 19.34 10.41 -3.97
CA ARG A 211 19.58 9.11 -4.59
C ARG A 211 19.43 8.06 -3.51
N LEU A 212 18.36 7.28 -3.61
CA LEU A 212 18.17 6.10 -2.79
C LEU A 212 19.09 4.99 -3.30
N SER A 213 19.48 4.09 -2.40
CA SER A 213 20.32 2.94 -2.74
C SER A 213 19.50 1.89 -3.52
N ASP A 214 19.82 0.60 -3.41
CA ASP A 214 18.98 -0.44 -4.01
C ASP A 214 17.50 -0.34 -3.55
N PRO A 215 16.58 -1.01 -4.26
CA PRO A 215 15.16 -0.94 -3.92
C PRO A 215 14.79 -1.37 -2.49
N GLU A 216 15.54 -2.26 -1.85
CA GLU A 216 15.24 -2.68 -0.48
C GLU A 216 15.57 -1.57 0.52
N ALA A 217 16.72 -0.92 0.33
CA ALA A 217 17.10 0.26 1.06
C ALA A 217 16.12 1.42 0.82
N ALA A 218 15.63 1.59 -0.42
CA ALA A 218 14.61 2.59 -0.76
C ALA A 218 13.30 2.34 -0.01
N ARG A 219 12.80 1.09 0.00
CA ARG A 219 11.61 0.72 0.79
C ARG A 219 11.78 1.03 2.27
N ARG A 220 12.94 0.66 2.83
CA ARG A 220 13.23 0.91 4.24
C ARG A 220 13.28 2.41 4.54
N GLN A 221 13.88 3.19 3.65
CA GLN A 221 13.94 4.64 3.78
C GLN A 221 12.55 5.28 3.73
N VAL A 222 11.65 4.81 2.84
CA VAL A 222 10.25 5.26 2.83
C VAL A 222 9.58 5.06 4.18
N LEU A 223 9.71 3.87 4.77
CA LEU A 223 9.08 3.57 6.07
C LEU A 223 9.73 4.36 7.23
N ILE A 224 11.05 4.59 7.18
CA ILE A 224 11.75 5.46 8.14
C ILE A 224 11.27 6.91 8.02
N THR A 225 11.12 7.42 6.80
CA THR A 225 10.61 8.76 6.56
C THR A 225 9.16 8.88 7.03
N PHE A 226 8.32 7.88 6.78
CA PHE A 226 6.96 7.85 7.32
C PHE A 226 6.95 7.85 8.86
N GLN A 227 7.79 7.04 9.50
CA GLN A 227 7.96 7.00 10.96
C GLN A 227 8.48 8.31 11.56
N ALA A 228 9.09 9.19 10.76
CA ALA A 228 9.55 10.49 11.19
C ALA A 228 8.44 11.57 11.12
N ILE A 229 7.34 11.31 10.41
CA ILE A 229 6.21 12.24 10.36
C ILE A 229 5.52 12.26 11.73
N PRO A 230 5.34 13.42 12.38
CA PRO A 230 4.69 13.48 13.68
C PRO A 230 3.28 12.87 13.65
N MET A 231 2.94 12.11 14.70
CA MET A 231 1.64 11.47 14.85
C MET A 231 0.47 12.45 14.75
N ASP A 232 0.60 13.65 15.33
CA ASP A 232 -0.41 14.69 15.23
C ASP A 232 -0.63 15.16 13.78
N THR A 233 0.43 15.15 12.96
CA THR A 233 0.35 15.46 11.53
C THR A 233 -0.39 14.37 10.77
N LEU A 234 -0.09 13.09 11.05
CA LEU A 234 -0.81 11.95 10.44
C LEU A 234 -2.29 11.95 10.83
N LYS A 235 -2.59 12.23 12.10
CA LYS A 235 -3.96 12.37 12.59
C LYS A 235 -4.71 13.52 11.96
N ALA A 236 -4.08 14.69 11.86
CA ALA A 236 -4.66 15.86 11.21
C ALA A 236 -4.95 15.57 9.73
N ALA A 237 -4.00 14.99 9.00
CA ALA A 237 -4.17 14.62 7.60
C ALA A 237 -5.32 13.63 7.38
N LEU A 238 -5.46 12.62 8.25
CA LEU A 238 -6.56 11.65 8.16
C LEU A 238 -7.92 12.30 8.46
N THR A 239 -7.96 13.19 9.46
CA THR A 239 -9.17 13.94 9.83
C THR A 239 -9.59 14.90 8.71
N GLU A 240 -8.63 15.58 8.07
CA GLU A 240 -8.86 16.46 6.94
C GLU A 240 -9.41 15.68 5.73
N ALA A 241 -8.78 14.56 5.37
CA ALA A 241 -9.28 13.65 4.34
C ALA A 241 -10.70 13.16 4.64
N ALA A 242 -11.00 12.83 5.90
CA ALA A 242 -12.35 12.48 6.32
C ALA A 242 -13.34 13.64 6.12
N ASN A 243 -12.96 14.86 6.48
CA ASN A 243 -13.82 16.03 6.33
C ASN A 243 -14.06 16.42 4.87
N GLU A 244 -13.14 16.14 3.94
CA GLU A 244 -13.37 16.34 2.50
C GLU A 244 -14.43 15.40 1.92
N VAL A 245 -14.65 14.25 2.57
CA VAL A 245 -15.59 13.22 2.14
C VAL A 245 -16.92 13.30 2.88
N VAL A 246 -16.94 13.85 4.10
CA VAL A 246 -18.16 13.96 4.90
C VAL A 246 -19.22 14.82 4.22
N GLY A 247 -20.45 14.31 4.18
CA GLY A 247 -21.63 15.07 3.74
C GLY A 247 -21.76 15.24 2.22
N GLY A 248 -20.83 14.70 1.43
CA GLY A 248 -20.98 14.63 -0.01
C GLY A 248 -21.89 13.49 -0.46
N ARG A 249 -22.03 13.34 -1.77
CA ARG A 249 -22.91 12.33 -2.38
C ARG A 249 -22.10 11.35 -3.19
N PHE A 250 -22.26 10.08 -2.88
CA PHE A 250 -21.71 8.98 -3.65
C PHE A 250 -22.66 8.55 -4.75
N SER A 251 -22.11 8.29 -5.94
CA SER A 251 -22.84 7.55 -6.97
C SER A 251 -21.91 6.53 -7.63
N THR A 252 -22.38 5.29 -7.70
CA THR A 252 -21.63 4.15 -8.24
C THR A 252 -21.89 4.03 -9.73
N ASP A 253 -20.84 3.86 -10.51
CA ASP A 253 -20.95 3.46 -11.91
C ASP A 253 -20.95 1.92 -12.01
N LEU A 254 -22.05 1.36 -12.50
CA LEU A 254 -22.25 -0.08 -12.69
C LEU A 254 -22.14 -0.50 -14.18
N THR A 255 -21.76 0.40 -15.08
CA THR A 255 -21.92 0.21 -16.54
C THR A 255 -20.84 -0.66 -17.21
N GLY A 256 -19.77 -1.08 -16.52
CA GLY A 256 -18.82 -2.01 -17.13
C GLY A 256 -17.58 -2.39 -16.33
N SER A 257 -17.28 -3.69 -16.36
CA SER A 257 -16.04 -4.39 -16.02
C SER A 257 -15.44 -4.19 -14.62
N GLY A 258 -15.65 -5.18 -13.74
CA GLY A 258 -14.67 -5.74 -12.78
C GLY A 258 -14.01 -4.84 -11.73
N ASN A 259 -14.09 -3.52 -11.86
CA ASN A 259 -13.45 -2.52 -11.02
C ASN A 259 -14.51 -1.81 -10.19
N ILE A 260 -14.09 -1.19 -9.10
CA ILE A 260 -14.97 -0.35 -8.29
C ILE A 260 -14.86 1.06 -8.85
N HIS A 261 -15.94 1.63 -9.38
CA HIS A 261 -15.96 3.02 -9.85
C HIS A 261 -17.09 3.77 -9.17
N PHE A 262 -16.74 4.86 -8.49
CA PHE A 262 -17.72 5.74 -7.87
C PHE A 262 -17.25 7.19 -7.92
N THR A 263 -18.22 8.09 -7.96
CA THR A 263 -18.03 9.53 -7.84
C THR A 263 -18.44 10.00 -6.46
N HIS A 264 -17.72 10.98 -5.93
CA HIS A 264 -18.07 11.72 -4.72
C HIS A 264 -18.07 13.22 -5.02
N ILE A 265 -19.22 13.88 -4.91
CA ILE A 265 -19.28 15.34 -5.04
C ILE A 265 -19.08 15.95 -3.64
N PRO A 266 -18.04 16.79 -3.40
CA PRO A 266 -17.19 17.47 -4.39
C PRO A 266 -15.78 16.87 -4.61
N ALA A 267 -15.38 15.84 -3.85
CA ALA A 267 -14.00 15.36 -3.83
C ALA A 267 -13.47 14.88 -5.20
N GLY A 268 -14.31 14.24 -6.01
CA GLY A 268 -13.97 13.82 -7.36
C GLY A 268 -14.42 12.41 -7.70
N ASP A 269 -13.67 11.77 -8.58
CA ASP A 269 -13.96 10.46 -9.14
C ASP A 269 -12.91 9.44 -8.66
N PHE A 270 -13.36 8.24 -8.31
CA PHE A 270 -12.53 7.20 -7.70
C PHE A 270 -12.69 5.89 -8.44
N VAL A 271 -11.56 5.28 -8.79
CA VAL A 271 -11.50 3.97 -9.45
C VAL A 271 -10.58 3.06 -8.65
N ALA A 272 -11.10 1.95 -8.13
CA ALA A 272 -10.30 0.87 -7.56
C ALA A 272 -10.13 -0.24 -8.60
N ASP A 273 -8.88 -0.49 -8.98
CA ASP A 273 -8.49 -1.48 -9.99
C ASP A 273 -7.36 -2.39 -9.45
N PRO A 274 -6.84 -3.36 -10.25
CA PRO A 274 -5.73 -4.21 -9.84
C PRO A 274 -4.40 -3.50 -9.54
N ARG A 275 -4.29 -2.19 -9.76
CA ARG A 275 -3.13 -1.35 -9.44
C ARG A 275 -3.32 -0.52 -8.17
N GLY A 276 -4.52 -0.51 -7.59
CA GLY A 276 -4.89 0.27 -6.41
C GLY A 276 -5.99 1.29 -6.70
N LEU A 277 -6.15 2.27 -5.81
CA LEU A 277 -7.05 3.40 -6.00
C LEU A 277 -6.43 4.48 -6.89
N THR A 278 -7.22 4.96 -7.83
CA THR A 278 -6.99 6.20 -8.58
C THR A 278 -8.03 7.22 -8.17
N TRP A 279 -7.60 8.44 -7.87
CA TRP A 279 -8.47 9.57 -7.57
C TRP A 279 -8.25 10.69 -8.59
N THR A 280 -9.33 11.08 -9.25
CA THR A 280 -9.37 12.12 -10.27
C THR A 280 -10.18 13.31 -9.75
N ARG A 281 -9.61 14.51 -9.85
CA ARG A 281 -10.28 15.77 -9.48
C ARG A 281 -10.11 16.78 -10.60
N ALA A 282 -11.19 17.49 -10.94
CA ALA A 282 -11.23 18.47 -12.02
C ALA A 282 -10.71 17.93 -13.39
N GLY A 283 -10.99 16.65 -13.69
CA GLY A 283 -10.59 16.02 -14.95
C GLY A 283 -9.14 15.53 -15.03
N GLY A 284 -8.35 15.69 -13.97
CA GLY A 284 -6.97 15.18 -13.89
C GLY A 284 -6.79 14.14 -12.78
N VAL A 285 -5.92 13.16 -13.00
CA VAL A 285 -5.53 12.19 -11.97
C VAL A 285 -4.69 12.91 -10.93
N TRP A 286 -5.17 13.00 -9.69
CA TRP A 286 -4.46 13.60 -8.56
C TRP A 286 -3.62 12.57 -7.81
N PHE A 287 -4.15 11.36 -7.67
CA PHE A 287 -3.49 10.26 -6.96
C PHE A 287 -3.71 8.94 -7.70
N GLY A 288 -2.72 8.05 -7.60
CA GLY A 288 -2.70 6.80 -8.35
C GLY A 288 -2.12 6.99 -9.76
N ASP A 289 -1.96 5.89 -10.51
CA ASP A 289 -1.35 5.90 -11.84
C ASP A 289 0.03 6.61 -11.88
N GLY A 290 0.83 6.42 -10.82
CA GLY A 290 2.16 7.03 -10.68
C GLY A 290 2.16 8.52 -10.28
N ARG A 291 1.00 9.10 -9.95
CA ARG A 291 0.89 10.51 -9.56
C ARG A 291 0.69 10.72 -8.06
N ILE A 292 1.26 11.81 -7.58
CA ILE A 292 1.08 12.40 -6.24
C ILE A 292 0.79 13.89 -6.47
N ASN A 293 -0.29 14.42 -5.91
CA ASN A 293 -0.74 15.81 -6.13
C ASN A 293 -0.84 16.20 -7.62
N GLY A 294 -1.25 15.26 -8.47
CA GLY A 294 -1.36 15.47 -9.92
C GLY A 294 -0.03 15.49 -10.67
N GLN A 295 1.10 15.32 -9.98
CA GLN A 295 2.44 15.34 -10.57
C GLN A 295 3.01 13.94 -10.67
N THR A 296 3.76 13.68 -11.74
CA THR A 296 4.60 12.49 -11.83
C THR A 296 5.86 12.72 -11.00
N VAL A 297 6.00 11.95 -9.94
CA VAL A 297 7.13 12.02 -9.04
C VAL A 297 7.99 10.78 -9.26
N ASN A 298 9.29 10.97 -9.49
CA ASN A 298 10.24 9.89 -9.71
C ASN A 298 11.33 9.89 -8.64
N LEU A 299 11.59 8.74 -8.04
CA LEU A 299 12.74 8.51 -7.18
C LEU A 299 13.92 8.02 -8.00
N ARG A 300 15.12 8.47 -7.63
CA ARG A 300 16.38 8.04 -8.25
C ARG A 300 17.01 6.93 -7.41
N LEU A 301 17.22 5.77 -8.01
CA LEU A 301 17.88 4.62 -7.39
C LEU A 301 19.29 4.44 -7.93
N ALA A 302 20.25 4.14 -7.06
CA ALA A 302 21.62 3.79 -7.42
C ALA A 302 21.87 2.28 -7.23
N SER A 303 22.45 1.63 -8.23
CA SER A 303 22.92 0.23 -8.09
C SER A 303 24.04 0.14 -7.03
N THR A 304 23.92 -0.80 -6.10
CA THR A 304 24.72 -0.92 -4.86
C THR A 304 26.23 -1.01 -5.06
N SER A 305 26.69 -1.52 -6.21
CA SER A 305 28.12 -1.58 -6.51
C SER A 305 28.78 -0.19 -6.59
N SER A 306 28.00 0.86 -6.88
CA SER A 306 28.49 2.25 -6.93
C SER A 306 28.79 2.84 -5.55
N VAL A 307 28.06 2.39 -4.51
CA VAL A 307 28.30 2.81 -3.12
C VAL A 307 29.51 2.07 -2.55
N SER A 308 29.65 0.76 -2.83
CA SER A 308 30.81 -0.03 -2.42
C SER A 308 32.12 0.45 -3.06
N GLN A 309 32.10 0.85 -4.34
CA GLN A 309 33.27 1.45 -4.99
C GLN A 309 33.66 2.80 -4.40
N ARG A 310 32.69 3.64 -4.02
CA ARG A 310 32.98 4.93 -3.37
C ARG A 310 33.48 4.76 -1.95
N GLN A 311 32.91 3.84 -1.16
CA GLN A 311 33.43 3.52 0.18
C GLN A 311 34.83 2.89 0.13
N ALA A 312 35.13 2.08 -0.89
CA ALA A 312 36.49 1.59 -1.13
C ALA A 312 37.46 2.71 -1.54
N GLN A 313 36.99 3.75 -2.24
CA GLN A 313 37.81 4.92 -2.61
C GLN A 313 37.94 5.97 -1.50
N THR A 314 36.95 6.11 -0.61
CA THR A 314 37.02 7.05 0.54
C THR A 314 37.67 6.42 1.78
N GLY A 315 37.85 5.10 1.82
CA GLY A 315 38.44 4.36 2.94
C GLY A 315 39.97 4.28 2.97
N THR A 316 40.71 4.81 1.98
CA THR A 316 42.19 4.75 1.99
C THR A 316 42.84 6.03 1.47
N GLN A 317 42.66 7.14 2.18
CA GLN A 317 43.60 8.28 2.13
C GLN A 317 43.82 8.83 3.54
N GLY A 318 44.29 7.95 4.43
CA GLY A 318 45.03 8.36 5.62
C GLY A 318 46.44 8.74 5.22
N THR A 319 46.79 9.99 5.49
CA THR A 319 48.13 10.60 5.44
C THR A 319 49.28 9.63 5.74
N ASN A 320 50.19 9.47 4.79
CA ASN A 320 51.61 9.27 5.07
C ASN A 320 52.42 10.04 4.02
N ALA A 321 52.84 11.24 4.41
CA ALA A 321 54.08 11.81 3.92
C ALA A 321 55.23 10.86 4.31
N ASP A 322 56.26 10.79 3.47
CA ASP A 322 57.47 9.96 3.59
C ASP A 322 57.35 8.49 3.16
N ALA A 323 57.35 8.27 1.84
CA ALA A 323 57.86 7.03 1.24
C ALA A 323 58.95 7.37 0.21
N LYS A 324 60.18 7.10 0.66
CA LYS A 324 61.50 7.21 0.07
C LYS A 324 61.61 6.78 -1.41
N VAL A 325 62.32 7.60 -2.19
CA VAL A 325 62.87 7.27 -3.52
C VAL A 325 63.95 6.20 -3.38
N GLU A 326 63.87 5.13 -4.18
CA GLU A 326 65.02 4.29 -4.56
C GLU A 326 64.80 3.75 -6.01
N GLY A 327 65.90 3.74 -6.78
CA GLY A 327 66.01 3.67 -8.26
C GLY A 327 65.24 2.54 -8.97
N GLY A 328 65.03 2.56 -10.29
CA GLY A 328 65.77 3.21 -11.37
C GLY A 328 65.78 2.25 -12.57
N ALA A 329 65.33 2.70 -13.74
CA ALA A 329 65.71 2.13 -15.03
C ALA A 329 65.30 3.10 -16.14
N SER A 330 66.30 3.78 -16.69
CA SER A 330 66.24 4.54 -17.93
C SER A 330 66.04 3.61 -19.12
N VAL A 331 65.11 3.94 -20.02
CA VAL A 331 65.22 3.60 -21.43
C VAL A 331 65.02 4.90 -22.20
N GLY A 332 66.10 5.39 -22.82
CA GLY A 332 66.13 6.63 -23.58
C GLY A 332 65.42 6.52 -24.94
N PRO A 333 65.28 7.64 -25.67
CA PRO A 333 64.61 7.67 -26.97
C PRO A 333 65.56 7.16 -28.08
N VAL A 334 65.00 6.39 -29.01
CA VAL A 334 65.64 6.11 -30.31
C VAL A 334 65.12 7.13 -31.32
N GLN A 335 66.05 7.69 -32.08
CA GLN A 335 65.86 8.61 -33.20
C GLN A 335 64.97 8.04 -34.31
#